data_AF-A0A813DNM0-F1
#
_entry.id   AF-A0A813DNM0-F1
#
_cell.length_a   1.000
_cell.length_b   1.000
_cell.length_c   1.000
_cell.angle_alpha   90.00
_cell.angle_beta   90.00
_cell.angle_gamma   90.00
#
_symmetry.space_group_name_H-M   'P 1'
#
loop_
_entity.id
_entity.type
_entity.pdbx_description
1 polymer ?
#
loop_
_entity_poly.entity_id
_entity_poly.type
_entity_poly.pdbx_seq_one_letter_code
_entity_poly.pdbx_strand_id
1 'polypeptide(L)' 'YTIKINSCGRQSRWTEAVHLLGEMRRCQSEPDAIAYNATISATEKGAQWQAALQHLAAMQHAKLQPDVITQSAAISAC' A
#
# COMPACT_ATOMS: atom_id res chain seq x y z
N TYR A 1 2.05 13.38 2.48
CA TYR A 1 1.44 12.12 2.99
C TYR A 1 2.33 10.89 2.75
N THR A 2 3.04 10.79 1.63
CA THR A 2 3.93 9.68 1.22
C THR A 2 5.02 9.29 2.24
N ILE A 3 5.72 10.25 2.87
CA ILE A 3 6.78 9.95 3.86
C ILE A 3 6.22 9.24 5.11
N LYS A 4 5.01 9.62 5.56
CA LYS A 4 4.34 8.99 6.72
C LYS A 4 3.92 7.55 6.41
N ILE A 5 3.39 7.30 5.21
CA ILE A 5 3.02 5.95 4.77
C ILE A 5 4.25 5.06 4.63
N ASN A 6 5.36 5.58 4.07
CA ASN A 6 6.63 4.86 3.96
C ASN A 6 7.21 4.46 5.34
N SER A 7 7.16 5.39 6.29
CA SER A 7 7.49 5.13 7.70
C SER A 7 6.63 3.99 8.29
N CYS A 8 5.31 4.00 8.03
CA CYS A 8 4.39 2.97 8.52
C CYS A 8 4.67 1.57 7.94
N GLY A 9 5.04 1.47 6.66
CA GLY A 9 5.44 0.21 6.04
C GLY A 9 6.70 -0.41 6.65
N ARG A 10 7.65 0.44 7.08
CA ARG A 10 8.84 -0.04 7.79
C ARG A 10 8.53 -0.49 9.22
N GLN A 11 7.57 0.15 9.89
CA GLN A 11 7.19 -0.13 11.29
C GLN A 11 6.08 -1.17 11.48
N SER A 12 5.66 -1.90 10.44
CA SER A 12 4.55 -2.87 10.51
C SER A 12 3.20 -2.26 10.93
N ARG A 13 3.04 -0.93 10.80
CA ARG A 13 1.82 -0.21 11.17
C ARG A 13 0.88 -0.13 9.97
N TRP A 14 0.40 -1.28 9.52
CA TRP A 14 -0.43 -1.39 8.31
C TRP A 14 -1.76 -0.65 8.44
N THR A 15 -2.36 -0.63 9.63
CA THR A 15 -3.62 0.10 9.89
C THR A 15 -3.48 1.60 9.63
N GLU A 16 -2.40 2.22 10.10
CA GLU A 16 -2.14 3.65 9.89
C GLU A 16 -1.79 3.95 8.43
N ALA A 17 -1.04 3.07 7.77
CA ALA A 17 -0.73 3.18 6.34
C ALA A 17 -2.00 3.16 5.48
N VAL A 18 -2.91 2.21 5.71
CA VAL A 18 -4.18 2.08 4.99
C VAL A 18 -5.08 3.29 5.25
N HIS A 19 -5.15 3.75 6.50
CA HIS A 19 -5.94 4.93 6.86
C HIS A 19 -5.43 6.19 6.15
N LEU A 20 -4.10 6.42 6.16
CA LEU A 20 -3.48 7.54 5.45
C LEU A 20 -3.68 7.46 3.93
N LEU A 21 -3.61 6.27 3.33
CA LEU A 21 -3.89 6.07 1.90
C LEU A 21 -5.36 6.36 1.57
N GLY A 22 -6.28 6.04 2.48
CA GLY A 22 -7.70 6.41 2.38
C GLY A 22 -7.91 7.92 2.45
N GLU A 23 -7.26 8.59 3.40
CA GLU A 23 -7.29 10.05 3.56
C GLU A 23 -6.73 10.77 2.32
N MET A 24 -5.63 10.29 1.73
CA MET A 24 -5.09 10.85 0.48
C MET A 24 -6.11 10.81 -0.65
N ARG A 25 -6.78 9.66 -0.83
CA ARG A 25 -7.84 9.52 -1.84
C ARG A 25 -9.03 10.45 -1.57
N ARG A 26 -9.41 10.66 -0.31
CA ARG A 26 -10.49 11.59 0.07
C ARG A 26 -10.13 13.05 -0.19
N CYS A 27 -8.87 13.42 0.03
CA CYS A 27 -8.35 14.76 -0.23
C CYS A 27 -8.04 15.03 -1.73
N GLN A 28 -8.59 14.24 -2.66
CA GLN A 28 -8.29 14.29 -4.11
C GLN A 28 -6.78 14.27 -4.43
N SER A 29 -5.96 13.77 -3.51
CA SER A 29 -4.53 13.64 -3.70
C SER A 29 -4.27 12.25 -4.28
N GLU A 30 -3.79 12.17 -5.51
CA GLU A 30 -3.47 10.89 -6.13
C GLU A 30 -2.37 10.19 -5.32
N PRO A 31 -2.63 8.98 -4.78
CA PRO A 31 -1.60 8.23 -4.08
C PRO A 31 -0.57 7.74 -5.09
N ASP A 32 0.68 8.15 -4.93
CA ASP A 32 1.77 7.68 -5.77
C ASP A 32 2.07 6.19 -5.59
N ALA A 33 2.80 5.60 -6.54
CA ALA A 33 3.29 4.22 -6.45
C ALA A 33 4.03 3.93 -5.13
N ILE A 34 4.74 4.91 -4.58
CA ILE A 34 5.44 4.81 -3.29
C ILE A 34 4.46 4.58 -2.14
N ALA A 35 3.31 5.27 -2.12
CA ALA A 35 2.33 5.15 -1.05
C ALA A 35 1.69 3.76 -1.06
N TYR A 36 1.33 3.26 -2.25
CA TYR A 36 0.81 1.91 -2.41
C TYR A 36 1.83 0.83 -2.02
N ASN A 37 3.07 0.93 -2.51
CA ASN A 37 4.13 -0.03 -2.19
C ASN A 37 4.37 -0.11 -0.68
N ALA A 38 4.45 1.03 0.00
CA ALA A 38 4.63 1.06 1.44
C ALA A 38 3.43 0.49 2.21
N THR A 39 2.20 0.70 1.74
CA THR A 39 0.99 0.11 2.34
C THR A 39 0.99 -1.41 2.15
N ILE A 40 1.39 -1.88 0.97
CA ILE A 40 1.44 -3.31 0.61
C ILE A 40 2.53 -4.05 1.41
N SER A 41 3.73 -3.48 1.54
CA SER A 41 4.76 -4.02 2.44
C SER A 41 4.34 -3.99 3.93
N ALA A 42 3.50 -3.03 4.33
CA ALA A 42 2.94 -3.03 5.68
C ALA A 42 1.96 -4.20 5.88
N THR A 43 1.06 -4.42 4.91
CA THR A 43 0.06 -5.48 4.96
C THR A 43 0.65 -6.87 4.84
N GLU A 44 1.79 -7.03 4.15
CA GLU A 44 2.59 -8.27 4.14
C GLU A 44 3.00 -8.66 5.56
N LYS A 45 3.60 -7.73 6.31
CA LYS A 45 3.98 -7.97 7.71
C LYS A 45 2.78 -8.20 8.64
N GLY A 46 1.59 -7.76 8.24
CA GLY A 46 0.35 -7.97 8.97
C GLY A 46 -0.41 -9.24 8.58
N ALA A 47 0.12 -10.06 7.65
CA ALA A 47 -0.59 -11.19 7.04
C ALA A 47 -1.97 -10.82 6.46
N GLN A 48 -2.10 -9.58 5.97
CA GLN A 48 -3.34 -9.02 5.40
C GLN A 48 -3.28 -9.03 3.87
N TRP A 49 -3.19 -10.22 3.27
CA TRP A 49 -3.08 -10.38 1.81
C TRP A 49 -4.30 -9.86 1.05
N GLN A 50 -5.51 -9.97 1.62
CA GLN A 50 -6.70 -9.44 0.94
C GLN A 50 -6.60 -7.93 0.73
N ALA A 51 -6.12 -7.19 1.74
CA ALA A 51 -5.90 -5.76 1.64
C ALA A 51 -4.78 -5.44 0.63
N ALA A 52 -3.69 -6.22 0.64
CA ALA A 52 -2.60 -6.07 -0.33
C ALA A 52 -3.09 -6.21 -1.78
N LEU A 53 -3.92 -7.21 -2.08
CA LEU A 53 -4.50 -7.43 -3.42
C LEU A 53 -5.44 -6.30 -3.83
N GLN A 54 -6.28 -5.81 -2.92
CA GLN A 54 -7.15 -4.66 -3.19
C GLN A 54 -6.35 -3.40 -3.54
N HIS A 55 -5.23 -3.17 -2.84
CA HIS A 55 -4.34 -2.06 -3.13
C HIS A 55 -3.60 -2.23 -4.46
N LEU A 56 -3.18 -3.45 -4.81
CA LEU A 56 -2.55 -3.76 -6.08
C LEU A 56 -3.51 -3.55 -7.27
N ALA A 57 -4.77 -3.99 -7.14
CA ALA A 57 -5.81 -3.75 -8.14
C ALA A 57 -6.12 -2.25 -8.31
N ALA A 58 -6.09 -1.48 -7.21
CA ALA A 58 -6.26 -0.04 -7.25
C ALA A 58 -5.07 0.68 -7.93
N MET A 59 -3.82 0.21 -7.74
CA MET A 59 -2.64 0.70 -8.48
C MET A 59 -2.80 0.50 -9.99
N GLN A 60 -3.22 -0.70 -10.41
CA GLN A 60 -3.42 -1.01 -11.82
C GLN A 60 -4.50 -0.12 -12.46
N HIS A 61 -5.60 0.13 -11.75
CA HIS A 61 -6.63 1.08 -12.20
C HIS A 61 -6.12 2.52 -12.31
N ALA A 62 -5.23 2.93 -11.40
CA ALA A 62 -4.58 4.23 -11.44
C ALA A 62 -3.46 4.33 -12.49
N LYS A 63 -3.28 3.31 -13.35
CA LYS A 63 -2.16 3.19 -14.31
C LYS A 63 -0.77 3.29 -13.67
N LEU A 64 -0.68 2.98 -12.38
CA LEU A 64 0.58 2.88 -11.66
C LEU A 64 1.15 1.48 -11.85
N GLN A 65 2.42 1.38 -12.23
CA GLN A 65 3.06 0.08 -12.39
C GLN A 65 3.35 -0.53 -11.01
N PRO A 66 2.75 -1.69 -10.67
CA PRO A 66 3.14 -2.42 -9.48
C PRO A 66 4.57 -2.92 -9.65
N ASP A 67 5.39 -2.73 -8.63
CA ASP A 67 6.78 -3.14 -8.63
C ASP A 67 6.89 -4.63 -8.25
N VAL A 68 8.07 -5.23 -8.45
CA VAL A 68 8.32 -6.63 -8.10
C VAL A 68 8.09 -6.87 -6.60
N ILE A 69 8.47 -5.89 -5.77
CA ILE A 69 8.22 -5.92 -4.33
C ILE A 69 6.72 -5.98 -4.04
N THR A 70 5.90 -5.23 -4.77
CA THR A 70 4.46 -5.13 -4.57
C THR A 70 3.75 -6.45 -4.89
N GLN A 71 4.14 -7.09 -5.98
CA GLN A 71 3.64 -8.41 -6.36
C GLN A 71 4.13 -9.49 -5.40
N SER A 72 5.41 -9.45 -5.02
CA SER A 72 6.00 -10.43 -4.09
C SER A 72 5.37 -10.33 -2.70
N ALA A 73 5.16 -9.13 -2.19
CA ALA A 73 4.51 -8.88 -0.91
C ALA A 73 3.03 -9.35 -0.90
N ALA A 74 2.32 -9.20 -2.02
CA ALA A 74 0.96 -9.73 -2.14
C ALA A 74 0.93 -11.27 -2.15
N ILE A 75 1.94 -11.92 -2.74
CA ILE A 75 2.10 -13.39 -2.73
C ILE A 75 2.55 -13.89 -1.34
N SER A 76 3.52 -13.22 -0.71
CA SER A 76 4.06 -13.57 0.62
C SER A 76 3.06 -13.37 1.75
N ALA A 77 2.05 -12.52 1.55
CA ALA A 77 1.02 -12.31 2.54
C ALA A 77 -0.01 -13.47 2.62
N CYS A 78 -0.09 -14.31 1.58
CA CYS A 78 -0.93 -15.51 1.52
C CYS A 78 -0.28 -16.68 2.28
#